data_AF-A0A963RHZ8-F1
#
_entry.id   AF-A0A963RHZ8-F1
#
_cell.length_a   1.000
_cell.length_b   1.000
_cell.length_c   1.000
_cell.angle_alpha   90.00
_cell.angle_beta   90.00
_cell.angle_gamma   90.00
#
_symmetry.space_group_name_H-M   'P 1'
#
loop_
_entity.id
_entity.type
_entity.pdbx_description
1 polymer ?
#
loop_
_entity_poly.entity_id
_entity_poly.type
_entity_poly.pdbx_seq_one_letter_code
_entity_poly.pdbx_strand_id
1 'polypeptide(L)' 'MLSAREALRRTFRPPIVTRSLMVALVVGTLLNLINQGPELWRGEHVVVWKLLLTFCVPFLVASYGALSALRSG' A
#
# COMPACT_ATOMS: atom_id res chain seq x y z
N MET A 1 -21.35 1.35 -13.84
CA MET A 1 -21.18 2.33 -12.74
C MET A 1 -21.81 1.89 -11.42
N LEU A 2 -20.98 1.42 -10.49
CA LEU A 2 -21.40 1.14 -9.11
C LEU A 2 -21.62 2.43 -8.33
N SER A 3 -22.57 2.40 -7.38
CA SER A 3 -22.70 3.45 -6.37
C SER A 3 -21.41 3.57 -5.55
N ALA A 4 -21.08 4.78 -5.10
CA ALA A 4 -19.88 5.07 -4.31
C ALA A 4 -19.71 4.11 -3.12
N ARG A 5 -20.81 3.81 -2.42
CA ARG A 5 -20.81 2.91 -1.25
C ARG A 5 -20.51 1.46 -1.63
N GLU A 6 -21.06 0.99 -2.74
CA GLU A 6 -20.87 -0.39 -3.20
C GLU A 6 -19.46 -0.60 -3.75
N ALA A 7 -18.92 0.38 -4.47
CA ALA A 7 -17.52 0.34 -4.92
C ALA A 7 -16.56 0.29 -3.71
N LEU A 8 -16.79 1.13 -2.69
CA LEU A 8 -16.00 1.11 -1.46
C LEU A 8 -16.09 -0.24 -0.74
N ARG A 9 -17.30 -0.77 -0.56
CA ARG A 9 -17.53 -2.08 0.07
C ARG A 9 -16.81 -3.21 -0.68
N ARG A 10 -16.77 -3.14 -2.01
CA ARG A 10 -16.06 -4.12 -2.85
C ARG A 10 -14.55 -4.00 -2.70
N THR A 11 -14.00 -2.80 -2.64
CA THR A 11 -12.56 -2.57 -2.41
C THR A 11 -12.07 -3.24 -1.13
N PHE A 12 -12.89 -3.29 -0.08
CA PHE A 12 -12.53 -3.95 1.18
C PHE A 12 -12.85 -5.46 1.23
N ARG A 13 -13.19 -6.11 0.10
CA ARG A 13 -13.34 -7.57 0.07
C ARG A 13 -11.98 -8.28 0.07
N PRO A 14 -11.90 -9.50 0.63
CA PRO A 14 -10.63 -10.21 0.80
C PRO A 14 -9.75 -10.26 -0.45
N PRO A 15 -10.25 -10.56 -1.67
CA PRO A 15 -9.38 -10.64 -2.85
C PRO A 15 -8.67 -9.32 -3.19
N ILE A 16 -9.36 -8.20 -3.06
CA ILE A 16 -8.80 -6.88 -3.37
C ILE A 16 -7.84 -6.45 -2.25
N VAL A 17 -8.22 -6.65 -0.99
CA VAL A 17 -7.36 -6.36 0.16
C VAL A 17 -6.07 -7.18 0.12
N THR A 18 -6.15 -8.48 -0.16
CA THR A 18 -4.96 -9.36 -0.29
C THR A 18 -4.04 -8.87 -1.40
N ARG A 19 -4.60 -8.48 -2.56
CA ARG A 19 -3.79 -7.90 -3.65
C ARG A 19 -3.14 -6.58 -3.24
N SER A 20 -3.88 -5.67 -2.60
CA SER A 20 -3.34 -4.40 -2.08
C SER A 20 -2.26 -4.63 -1.03
N LEU A 21 -2.40 -5.63 -0.16
CA LEU A 21 -1.38 -6.03 0.81
C LEU A 21 -0.14 -6.61 0.14
N MET A 22 -0.28 -7.45 -0.89
CA MET A 22 0.86 -7.95 -1.67
C MET A 22 1.63 -6.81 -2.33
N VAL A 23 0.92 -5.83 -2.92
CA VAL A 23 1.55 -4.63 -3.48
C VAL A 23 2.27 -3.84 -2.39
N ALA A 24 1.62 -3.65 -1.24
CA ALA A 24 2.20 -2.98 -0.09
C ALA A 24 3.49 -3.64 0.41
N LEU A 25 3.51 -4.96 0.50
CA LEU A 25 4.69 -5.71 0.91
C LEU A 25 5.81 -5.58 -0.10
N VAL A 26 5.56 -5.85 -1.39
CA VAL A 26 6.62 -5.83 -2.42
C VAL A 26 7.17 -4.42 -2.61
N VAL A 27 6.29 -3.45 -2.89
CA VAL A 27 6.70 -2.07 -3.15
C VAL A 27 7.22 -1.42 -1.87
N GLY A 28 6.58 -1.67 -0.72
CA GLY A 28 7.01 -1.12 0.56
C GLY A 28 8.38 -1.62 1.00
N THR A 29 8.70 -2.91 0.78
CA THR A 29 10.04 -3.44 1.05
C THR A 29 11.09 -2.79 0.16
N LEU A 30 10.81 -2.62 -1.14
CA LEU A 30 11.72 -1.95 -2.07
C LEU A 30 11.95 -0.50 -1.68
N LEU A 31 10.88 0.24 -1.38
CA LEU A 31 10.97 1.64 -0.93
C LEU A 31 11.70 1.76 0.40
N ASN A 32 11.47 0.84 1.33
CA ASN A 32 12.15 0.84 2.61
C ASN A 32 13.66 0.61 2.46
N LEU A 33 14.05 -0.32 1.57
CA LEU A 33 15.46 -0.58 1.27
C LEU A 33 16.14 0.65 0.63
N ILE A 34 15.44 1.35 -0.26
CA ILE A 34 15.96 2.58 -0.89
C ILE A 34 16.07 3.74 0.12
N ASN A 35 15.08 3.89 1.00
CA ASN A 35 14.95 5.05 1.88
C ASN A 35 15.75 4.94 3.18
N GLN A 36 15.86 3.73 3.74
CA GLN A 36 16.46 3.49 5.06
C GLN A 36 17.41 2.27 5.11
N GLY A 37 17.67 1.63 3.96
CA GLY A 37 18.61 0.51 3.87
C GLY A 37 20.06 0.87 4.22
N PRO A 38 20.60 2.00 3.73
CA PRO A 38 21.95 2.44 4.10
C PRO A 38 22.12 2.73 5.59
N GLU A 39 21.09 3.24 6.26
CA GLU A 39 21.06 3.51 7.70
C GLU A 39 21.12 2.18 8.47
N LEU A 40 20.30 1.21 8.07
CA LEU A 40 20.33 -0.14 8.65
C LEU A 40 21.70 -0.80 8.48
N TRP A 41 22.32 -0.64 7.30
CA TRP A 41 23.65 -1.19 7.02
C TRP A 41 24.77 -0.53 7.84
N ARG A 42 24.63 0.76 8.13
CA ARG A 42 25.58 1.53 8.96
C ARG A 42 25.34 1.37 10.47
N GLY A 43 24.31 0.64 10.88
CA GLY A 43 23.93 0.50 12.29
C GLY A 43 23.24 1.74 12.87
N GLU A 44 22.74 2.63 12.02
CA GLU A 44 22.02 3.84 12.40
C GLU A 44 20.55 3.56 12.73
N HIS A 45 19.93 4.47 13.49
CA HIS A 45 18.54 4.31 13.90
C HIS A 45 17.55 4.42 12.72
N VAL A 46 16.66 3.44 12.59
CA VAL A 46 15.53 3.49 11.65
C VAL A 46 14.43 4.39 12.21
N VAL A 47 13.98 5.34 11.39
CA VAL A 47 12.84 6.19 11.73
C VAL A 47 11.53 5.41 11.54
N VAL A 48 10.94 4.93 12.62
CA VAL A 48 9.77 4.02 12.62
C VAL A 48 8.57 4.57 11.84
N TRP A 49 8.27 5.87 11.92
CA TRP A 49 7.15 6.41 11.15
C TRP A 49 7.39 6.34 9.64
N LYS A 50 8.64 6.50 9.18
CA LYS A 50 9.00 6.39 7.76
C LYS A 50 8.78 4.97 7.28
N LEU A 51 9.20 4.00 8.10
CA LEU A 51 8.98 2.57 7.88
C LEU A 51 7.48 2.25 7.78
N LEU A 52 6.63 2.81 8.64
CA LEU A 52 5.18 2.60 8.55
C LEU A 52 4.62 3.17 7.26
N LEU A 53 5.00 4.40 6.87
CA LEU A 53 4.50 5.03 5.66
C LEU A 53 4.96 4.33 4.38
N THR A 54 6.13 3.70 4.34
CA THR A 54 6.59 2.94 3.17
C THR A 54 5.70 1.74 2.85
N PHE A 55 4.98 1.17 3.83
CA PHE A 55 3.97 0.13 3.58
C PHE A 55 2.55 0.68 3.48
N CYS A 56 2.19 1.70 4.26
CA CYS A 56 0.86 2.28 4.24
C CYS A 56 0.55 2.96 2.90
N VAL A 57 1.50 3.72 2.33
CA VAL A 57 1.26 4.46 1.09
C VAL A 57 0.95 3.52 -0.09
N PRO A 58 1.74 2.47 -0.38
CA PRO A 58 1.42 1.60 -1.50
C PRO A 58 0.14 0.78 -1.29
N PHE A 59 -0.21 0.42 -0.04
CA PHE A 59 -1.51 -0.18 0.26
C PHE A 59 -2.68 0.74 -0.11
N LEU A 60 -2.60 2.03 0.28
CA LEU A 60 -3.63 3.02 0.01
C LEU A 60 -3.74 3.31 -1.50
N VAL A 61 -2.60 3.42 -2.18
CA VAL A 61 -2.55 3.63 -3.64
C VAL A 61 -3.17 2.44 -4.39
N ALA A 62 -2.83 1.20 -4.01
CA ALA A 62 -3.41 0.01 -4.62
C ALA A 62 -4.93 -0.08 -4.39
N SER A 63 -5.38 0.23 -3.17
CA SER A 63 -6.80 0.23 -2.81
C SER A 63 -7.59 1.34 -3.52
N TYR A 64 -6.99 2.52 -3.67
CA TYR A 64 -7.58 3.62 -4.46
C TYR A 64 -7.65 3.27 -5.95
N GLY A 65 -6.63 2.63 -6.50
CA GLY A 65 -6.65 2.14 -7.89
C GLY A 65 -7.79 1.14 -8.12
N ALA A 66 -8.00 0.20 -7.19
CA ALA A 66 -9.12 -0.73 -7.25
C ALA A 66 -10.49 -0.03 -7.15
N LEU A 67 -10.62 0.95 -6.24
CA LEU A 67 -11.83 1.76 -6.13
C LEU A 67 -12.13 2.54 -7.41
N SER A 68 -11.10 3.14 -8.01
CA SER A 68 -11.21 3.89 -9.27
C SER A 68 -11.68 2.99 -10.40
N ALA A 69 -11.04 1.82 -10.58
CA ALA A 69 -11.42 0.84 -11.58
C ALA A 69 -12.86 0.34 -11.43
N LEU A 70 -13.35 0.14 -10.20
CA LEU A 70 -14.73 -0.24 -9.93
C LEU A 70 -15.75 0.85 -10.22
N ARG A 71 -15.32 2.11 -10.28
CA ARG A 71 -16.18 3.28 -10.57
C ARG A 71 -16.18 3.67 -12.04
N SER A 72 -15.09 3.41 -12.75
CA SER A 72 -14.93 3.73 -14.18
C SER A 72 -15.41 2.61 -15.12
N GLY A 73 -15.70 1.41 -14.60
CA GLY A 73 -16.47 0.35 -15.29
C GLY A 73 -17.99 0.48 -15.11
#